data_AF-A0A0N0D0L0-F1
#
_entry.id   AF-A0A0N0D0L0-F1
#
_cell.length_a   1.000
_cell.length_b   1.000
_cell.length_c   1.000
_cell.angle_alpha   90.00
_cell.angle_beta   90.00
_cell.angle_gamma   90.00
#
_symmetry.space_group_name_H-M   'P 1'
#
loop_
_entity.id
_entity.type
_entity.pdbx_description
1 polymer ?
#
loop_
_entity_poly.entity_id
_entity_poly.type
_entity_poly.pdbx_seq_one_letter_code
_entity_poly.pdbx_strand_id
1 'polypeptide(L)'
;MPCYTIKHEHDIFVSYAWVDDKPMFDQQKGWVSTLVDALQTKLAQELGRKDSFDLWKDERLSLNDKITPEIEKEVTNSAVLLVILSPGYMKSEWCRIERDHFLRANPNHKIFIVERNEVLDNERPEALKDIIGYKFWHREKKSEPVIILGDPKPDVNDKEYYNKINRLVYDLVVEMKRLQTINQKPDDSSIHAISTISDDSPAVFMAEPTDDVHEIWEDLQDKLKREGITVLTDRLPIHSSKECSELIQKRVSQSKCFVQVLGALPGAKIEKQTAKTIFQYDIAAKAGIKIFQLPAPELNVDQLTIEPYKALFTGNDIMPIHMEEFKREICLHVFEPPVSQSDSCCCLSGELIFLNASEVDEYLTTDIIKILKTNGLGHSLPIKCGSSKDIRENLEMHLKECDGIVIVYGAVSQQWAQAQLFQCRKIRNKRNHPLKALAVYDGPPEEKENLEMGLPNMLMINCRSRFQPSEFQPFLRKMQERRVS
;
A
#
# COMPACT_ATOMS: atom_id res chain seq x y z
N MET A 1 -25.52 25.47 22.08
CA MET A 1 -24.57 26.06 21.11
C MET A 1 -24.92 25.49 19.72
N PRO A 2 -24.48 26.05 18.59
CA PRO A 2 -24.79 25.47 17.29
C PRO A 2 -23.98 24.18 17.11
N CYS A 3 -24.64 23.06 16.85
CA CYS A 3 -24.00 21.78 16.54
C CYS A 3 -23.94 21.61 15.03
N TYR A 4 -22.80 21.11 14.53
CA TYR A 4 -22.61 20.80 13.13
C TYR A 4 -23.62 19.72 12.70
N THR A 5 -23.81 18.71 13.53
CA THR A 5 -24.82 17.67 13.36
C THR A 5 -26.14 18.12 13.99
N ILE A 6 -27.10 18.52 13.14
CA ILE A 6 -28.38 19.16 13.52
C ILE A 6 -29.23 18.32 14.54
N LYS A 7 -28.91 17.04 14.71
CA LYS A 7 -29.65 16.09 15.58
C LYS A 7 -29.02 15.89 16.99
N HIS A 8 -27.79 16.34 17.21
CA HIS A 8 -27.03 16.06 18.43
C HIS A 8 -26.81 17.34 19.24
N GLU A 9 -26.70 17.22 20.58
CA GLU A 9 -26.41 18.37 21.48
C GLU A 9 -24.91 18.71 21.49
N HIS A 10 -24.06 17.73 21.14
CA HIS A 10 -22.62 17.90 20.98
C HIS A 10 -22.15 17.13 19.74
N ASP A 11 -21.19 17.67 18.97
CA ASP A 11 -20.64 16.96 17.82
C ASP A 11 -19.59 15.94 18.24
N ILE A 12 -18.74 16.31 19.18
CA ILE A 12 -17.65 15.48 19.68
C ILE A 12 -17.65 15.52 21.20
N PHE A 13 -17.75 14.35 21.82
CA PHE A 13 -17.51 14.17 23.25
C PHE A 13 -16.13 13.57 23.49
N VAL A 14 -15.33 14.24 24.33
CA VAL A 14 -13.99 13.78 24.72
C VAL A 14 -14.04 13.10 26.09
N SER A 15 -13.85 11.78 26.12
CA SER A 15 -13.72 10.99 27.35
C SER A 15 -12.23 10.73 27.65
N TYR A 16 -11.80 11.12 28.85
CA TYR A 16 -10.40 11.05 29.28
C TYR A 16 -10.31 10.83 30.79
N ALA A 17 -9.17 10.33 31.27
CA ALA A 17 -8.95 10.23 32.72
C ALA A 17 -8.44 11.56 33.28
N TRP A 18 -9.03 12.01 34.39
CA TRP A 18 -8.64 13.26 35.05
C TRP A 18 -7.13 13.35 35.36
N VAL A 19 -6.50 12.21 35.70
CA VAL A 19 -5.05 12.15 35.95
C VAL A 19 -4.18 12.48 34.74
N ASP A 20 -4.71 12.32 33.52
CA ASP A 20 -4.00 12.62 32.27
C ASP A 20 -4.01 14.12 31.91
N ASP A 21 -4.90 14.90 32.52
CA ASP A 21 -5.01 16.34 32.31
C ASP A 21 -4.47 17.17 33.48
N LYS A 22 -3.75 16.53 34.40
CA LYS A 22 -3.07 17.27 35.47
C LYS A 22 -1.91 18.08 34.87
N PRO A 23 -1.87 19.40 35.06
CA PRO A 23 -0.75 20.21 34.61
C PRO A 23 0.51 19.81 35.37
N MET A 24 1.64 19.77 34.66
CA MET A 24 2.96 19.55 35.23
C MET A 24 3.69 20.89 35.34
N PHE A 25 4.34 21.17 36.47
CA PHE A 25 5.03 22.43 36.75
C PHE A 25 4.09 23.67 36.74
N ASP A 26 4.60 24.85 36.37
CA ASP A 26 3.86 26.12 36.33
C ASP A 26 2.89 26.24 35.12
N GLN A 27 2.48 25.11 34.55
CA GLN A 27 1.56 25.10 33.42
C GLN A 27 0.12 25.38 33.87
N GLN A 28 -0.60 26.16 33.07
CA GLN A 28 -2.03 26.45 33.32
C GLN A 28 -2.96 25.31 32.89
N LYS A 29 -2.52 24.46 31.95
CA LYS A 29 -3.32 23.39 31.33
C LYS A 29 -2.52 22.09 31.29
N GLY A 30 -3.20 20.96 31.43
CA GLY A 30 -2.61 19.64 31.23
C GLY A 30 -2.56 19.23 29.76
N TRP A 31 -2.09 18.00 29.53
CA TRP A 31 -1.88 17.46 28.18
C TRP A 31 -3.19 17.35 27.40
N VAL A 32 -4.27 16.87 28.02
CA VAL A 32 -5.59 16.71 27.37
C VAL A 32 -6.18 18.06 26.99
N SER A 33 -6.15 19.02 27.90
CA SER A 33 -6.62 20.39 27.65
C SER A 33 -5.84 21.05 26.51
N THR A 34 -4.52 20.82 26.45
CA THR A 34 -3.67 21.31 25.36
C THR A 34 -4.03 20.67 24.02
N LEU A 35 -4.24 19.36 23.99
CA LEU A 35 -4.69 18.65 22.80
C LEU A 35 -6.07 19.15 22.33
N VAL A 36 -7.03 19.27 23.24
CA VAL A 36 -8.39 19.72 22.93
C VAL A 36 -8.40 21.15 22.40
N ASP A 37 -7.64 22.07 22.98
CA ASP A 37 -7.51 23.43 22.44
C ASP A 37 -6.98 23.44 21.00
N ALA A 38 -5.97 22.60 20.73
CA ALA A 38 -5.38 22.49 19.40
C ALA A 38 -6.37 21.87 18.40
N LEU A 39 -7.11 20.83 18.81
CA LEU A 39 -8.17 20.22 18.01
C LEU A 39 -9.28 21.22 17.71
N GLN A 40 -9.79 21.93 18.72
CA GLN A 40 -10.81 22.97 18.53
C GLN A 40 -10.34 24.04 17.54
N THR A 41 -9.09 24.50 17.68
CA THR A 41 -8.52 25.50 16.78
C THR A 41 -8.45 24.99 15.34
N LYS A 42 -7.97 23.76 15.14
CA LYS A 42 -7.80 23.15 13.82
C LYS A 42 -9.13 22.77 13.16
N LEU A 43 -10.08 22.24 13.93
CA LEU A 43 -11.44 21.98 13.47
C LEU A 43 -12.13 23.27 13.02
N ALA A 44 -11.97 24.36 13.78
CA ALA A 44 -12.50 25.66 13.38
C ALA A 44 -11.88 26.20 12.08
N GLN A 45 -10.58 25.96 11.86
CA GLN A 45 -9.89 26.31 10.62
C GLN A 45 -10.43 25.52 9.42
N GLU A 46 -10.64 24.21 9.57
CA GLU A 46 -11.14 23.33 8.50
C GLU A 46 -12.64 23.53 8.20
N LEU A 47 -13.46 23.78 9.22
CA LEU A 47 -14.91 24.02 9.09
C LEU A 47 -15.25 25.49 8.82
N GLY A 48 -14.24 26.37 8.78
CA GLY A 48 -14.34 27.77 8.40
C GLY A 48 -14.91 28.73 9.46
N ARG A 49 -15.48 28.24 10.56
CA ARG A 49 -15.93 29.05 11.72
C ARG A 49 -15.84 28.25 13.02
N LYS A 50 -15.56 28.95 14.13
CA LYS A 50 -15.50 28.35 15.46
C LYS A 50 -16.85 27.87 15.97
N ASP A 51 -17.92 28.54 15.58
CA ASP A 51 -19.30 28.21 16.00
C ASP A 51 -19.94 27.13 15.13
N SER A 52 -19.18 26.52 14.21
CA SER A 52 -19.70 25.49 13.31
C SER A 52 -19.86 24.13 13.99
N PHE A 53 -19.17 23.89 15.10
CA PHE A 53 -19.18 22.60 15.79
C PHE A 53 -19.08 22.79 17.30
N ASP A 54 -19.53 21.79 18.05
CA ASP A 54 -19.38 21.73 19.50
C ASP A 54 -18.52 20.54 19.92
N LEU A 55 -17.36 20.83 20.51
CA LEU A 55 -16.46 19.84 21.10
C LEU A 55 -16.51 20.00 22.61
N TRP A 56 -17.18 19.04 23.23
CA TRP A 56 -17.40 18.99 24.66
C TRP A 56 -16.40 18.02 25.30
N LYS A 57 -15.76 18.47 26.38
CA LYS A 57 -14.97 17.63 27.27
C LYS A 57 -15.54 17.80 28.67
N ASP A 58 -15.59 16.73 29.44
CA ASP A 58 -16.13 16.82 30.78
C ASP A 58 -15.08 17.40 31.75
N GLU A 59 -15.29 18.64 32.19
CA GLU A 59 -14.46 19.32 33.19
C GLU A 59 -14.97 19.10 34.64
N ARG A 60 -16.17 18.53 34.83
CA ARG A 60 -16.91 18.52 36.12
C ARG A 60 -16.68 17.28 36.97
N LEU A 61 -16.02 16.26 36.44
CA LEU A 61 -15.84 14.96 37.10
C LEU A 61 -14.71 14.91 38.13
N SER A 62 -14.10 16.07 38.40
CA SER A 62 -13.00 16.21 39.35
C SER A 62 -13.45 16.08 40.82
N LEU A 63 -14.76 16.01 41.09
CA LEU A 63 -15.34 15.88 42.43
C LEU A 63 -16.28 14.68 42.45
N ASN A 64 -16.41 14.01 43.60
CA ASN A 64 -17.16 12.77 43.86
C ASN A 64 -18.67 12.78 43.55
N ASP A 65 -19.13 13.53 42.56
CA ASP A 65 -20.52 13.57 42.13
C ASP A 65 -20.83 12.33 41.29
N LYS A 66 -21.97 11.68 41.61
CA LYS A 66 -22.52 10.57 40.82
C LYS A 66 -22.79 11.07 39.40
N ILE A 67 -22.75 10.19 38.39
CA ILE A 67 -23.30 10.47 37.05
C ILE A 67 -24.67 11.07 37.24
N THR A 68 -24.77 12.36 36.97
CA THR A 68 -26.06 12.99 36.97
C THR A 68 -26.76 12.60 35.67
N PRO A 69 -28.09 12.48 35.67
CA PRO A 69 -28.85 12.22 34.45
C PRO A 69 -28.54 13.22 33.32
N GLU A 70 -28.03 14.42 33.64
CA GLU A 70 -27.58 15.38 32.64
C GLU A 70 -26.35 14.89 31.86
N ILE A 71 -25.33 14.35 32.53
CA ILE A 71 -24.12 13.85 31.87
C ILE A 71 -24.46 12.63 31.00
N GLU A 72 -25.30 11.72 31.50
CA GLU A 72 -25.76 10.58 30.69
C GLU A 72 -26.49 11.04 29.41
N LYS A 73 -27.30 12.09 29.52
CA LYS A 73 -27.98 12.70 28.37
C LYS A 73 -27.00 13.35 27.39
N GLU A 74 -26.01 14.10 27.88
CA GLU A 74 -24.99 14.77 27.06
C GLU A 74 -24.11 13.75 26.32
N VAL A 75 -23.66 12.70 27.01
CA VAL A 75 -22.90 11.58 26.41
C VAL A 75 -23.73 10.88 25.34
N THR A 76 -25.00 10.58 25.63
CA THR A 76 -25.91 9.91 24.70
C THR A 76 -26.22 10.78 23.47
N ASN A 77 -26.32 12.10 23.64
CA ASN A 77 -26.64 13.04 22.58
C ASN A 77 -25.42 13.52 21.80
N SER A 78 -24.25 12.88 21.95
CA SER A 78 -23.03 13.23 21.22
C SER A 78 -22.92 12.46 19.89
N ALA A 79 -22.47 13.12 18.82
CA ALA A 79 -22.37 12.51 17.49
C ALA A 79 -21.11 11.62 17.31
N VAL A 80 -20.02 11.93 18.01
CA VAL A 80 -18.75 11.20 17.96
C VAL A 80 -18.19 11.10 19.37
N LEU A 81 -17.63 9.92 19.72
CA LEU A 81 -16.87 9.72 20.95
C LEU A 81 -15.37 9.72 20.64
N LEU A 82 -14.63 10.66 21.23
CA LEU A 82 -13.17 10.72 21.21
C LEU A 82 -12.61 10.23 22.55
N VAL A 83 -12.02 9.04 22.56
CA VAL A 83 -11.42 8.43 23.76
C VAL A 83 -9.94 8.76 23.82
N ILE A 84 -9.49 9.36 24.92
CA ILE A 84 -8.06 9.50 25.24
C ILE A 84 -7.64 8.28 26.05
N LEU A 85 -7.09 7.29 25.36
CA LEU A 85 -6.68 6.02 25.94
C LEU A 85 -5.32 6.15 26.63
N SER A 86 -5.29 5.71 27.89
CA SER A 86 -4.10 5.68 28.74
C SER A 86 -4.27 4.61 29.83
N PRO A 87 -3.20 4.27 30.58
CA PRO A 87 -3.33 3.47 31.80
C PRO A 87 -4.27 4.08 32.85
N GLY A 88 -4.39 5.42 32.88
CA GLY A 88 -5.33 6.13 33.73
C GLY A 88 -6.78 5.92 33.31
N TYR A 89 -7.05 5.98 32.00
CA TYR A 89 -8.36 5.71 31.42
C TYR A 89 -8.84 4.30 31.75
N MET A 90 -7.94 3.31 31.64
CA MET A 90 -8.26 1.92 31.92
C MET A 90 -8.64 1.64 33.37
N LYS A 91 -8.13 2.44 34.31
CA LYS A 91 -8.42 2.34 35.75
C LYS A 91 -9.61 3.20 36.18
N SER A 92 -10.09 4.07 35.30
CA SER A 92 -11.19 4.99 35.58
C SER A 92 -12.53 4.27 35.41
N GLU A 93 -13.22 4.03 36.54
CA GLU A 93 -14.59 3.52 36.54
C GLU A 93 -15.53 4.44 35.76
N TRP A 94 -15.29 5.75 35.85
CA TRP A 94 -16.10 6.75 35.17
C TRP A 94 -16.04 6.64 33.65
N CYS A 95 -14.82 6.59 33.09
CA CYS A 95 -14.59 6.44 31.67
C CYS A 95 -15.21 5.15 31.11
N ARG A 96 -15.24 4.09 31.94
CA ARG A 96 -15.93 2.83 31.60
C ARG A 96 -17.42 3.06 31.43
N ILE A 97 -18.07 3.69 32.42
CA ILE A 97 -19.51 3.91 32.41
C ILE A 97 -19.91 4.82 31.23
N GLU A 98 -19.26 5.96 31.03
CA GLU A 98 -19.54 6.87 29.90
C GLU A 98 -19.49 6.16 28.55
N ARG A 99 -18.41 5.43 28.30
CA ARG A 99 -18.23 4.67 27.07
C ARG A 99 -19.37 3.67 26.87
N ASP A 100 -19.74 2.95 27.93
CA ASP A 100 -20.79 1.92 27.84
C ASP A 100 -22.19 2.54 27.68
N HIS A 101 -22.45 3.76 28.18
CA HIS A 101 -23.67 4.51 27.87
C HIS A 101 -23.67 4.99 26.41
N PHE A 102 -22.57 5.57 25.94
CA PHE A 102 -22.44 6.01 24.54
C PHE A 102 -22.70 4.87 23.57
N LEU A 103 -22.03 3.73 23.77
CA LEU A 103 -22.15 2.55 22.90
C LEU A 103 -23.56 1.96 22.90
N ARG A 104 -24.24 1.93 24.05
CA ARG A 104 -25.62 1.43 24.15
C ARG A 104 -26.60 2.32 23.41
N ALA A 105 -26.44 3.64 23.51
CA ALA A 105 -27.33 4.57 22.85
C ALA A 105 -27.02 4.75 21.35
N ASN A 106 -25.75 4.60 20.97
CA ASN A 106 -25.25 4.91 19.64
C ASN A 106 -24.42 3.75 19.06
N PRO A 107 -25.02 2.57 18.79
CA PRO A 107 -24.29 1.40 18.32
C PRO A 107 -23.64 1.57 16.93
N ASN A 108 -24.13 2.53 16.13
CA ASN A 108 -23.66 2.80 14.78
C ASN A 108 -22.74 4.04 14.69
N HIS A 109 -22.50 4.73 15.81
CA HIS A 109 -21.67 5.93 15.82
C HIS A 109 -20.20 5.58 15.97
N LYS A 110 -19.35 6.46 15.43
CA LYS A 110 -17.92 6.18 15.31
C LYS A 110 -17.17 6.62 16.57
N ILE A 111 -16.25 5.76 17.01
CA ILE A 111 -15.33 6.04 18.10
C ILE A 111 -13.96 6.32 17.52
N PHE A 112 -13.33 7.39 17.99
CA PHE A 112 -11.95 7.74 17.68
C PHE A 112 -11.12 7.53 18.95
N ILE A 113 -9.96 6.90 18.82
CA ILE A 113 -9.06 6.65 19.96
C ILE A 113 -7.79 7.45 19.77
N VAL A 114 -7.45 8.29 20.74
CA VAL A 114 -6.16 8.94 20.91
C VAL A 114 -5.39 8.18 21.98
N GLU A 115 -4.33 7.49 21.60
CA GLU A 115 -3.48 6.79 22.56
C GLU A 115 -2.47 7.80 23.13
N ARG A 116 -2.71 8.30 24.34
CA ARG A 116 -1.76 9.18 25.04
C ARG A 116 -0.52 8.41 25.51
N ASN A 117 -0.70 7.14 25.84
CA ASN A 117 0.36 6.26 26.34
C ASN A 117 0.08 4.82 25.86
N GLU A 118 1.07 3.94 25.95
CA GLU A 118 0.93 2.53 25.60
C GLU A 118 -0.07 1.84 26.54
N VAL A 119 -1.06 1.19 25.95
CA VAL A 119 -2.00 0.30 26.63
C VAL A 119 -1.98 -1.04 25.92
N LEU A 120 -1.70 -2.10 26.67
CA LEU A 120 -1.57 -3.44 26.12
C LEU A 120 -2.94 -3.98 25.67
N ASP A 121 -2.94 -4.85 24.67
CA ASP A 121 -4.17 -5.35 24.06
C ASP A 121 -5.06 -6.15 25.00
N ASN A 122 -4.49 -6.82 26.00
CA ASN A 122 -5.24 -7.54 27.05
C ASN A 122 -5.91 -6.59 28.04
N GLU A 123 -5.41 -5.36 28.14
CA GLU A 123 -5.96 -4.38 29.07
C GLU A 123 -7.10 -3.63 28.41
N ARG A 124 -7.16 -3.55 27.08
CA ARG A 124 -8.22 -2.83 26.38
C ARG A 124 -9.61 -3.46 26.60
N PRO A 125 -10.66 -2.65 26.74
CA PRO A 125 -12.03 -3.14 26.78
C PRO A 125 -12.43 -3.71 25.42
N GLU A 126 -13.30 -4.72 25.41
CA GLU A 126 -13.74 -5.40 24.19
C GLU A 126 -14.27 -4.41 23.13
N ALA A 127 -15.02 -3.40 23.56
CA ALA A 127 -15.56 -2.39 22.66
C ALA A 127 -14.52 -1.49 21.96
N LEU A 128 -13.28 -1.44 22.45
CA LEU A 128 -12.19 -0.63 21.88
C LEU A 128 -11.06 -1.49 21.30
N LYS A 129 -11.16 -2.81 21.43
CA LYS A 129 -10.08 -3.76 21.13
C LYS A 129 -9.73 -3.78 19.64
N ASP A 130 -10.74 -3.68 18.80
CA ASP A 130 -10.62 -3.76 17.33
C ASP A 130 -10.35 -2.39 16.68
N ILE A 131 -10.38 -1.30 17.46
CA ILE A 131 -10.24 0.06 16.94
C ILE A 131 -8.76 0.47 16.96
N ILE A 132 -8.24 0.80 15.77
CA ILE A 132 -6.90 1.38 15.61
C ILE A 132 -6.99 2.87 15.97
N GLY A 133 -6.16 3.30 16.93
CA GLY A 133 -6.11 4.68 17.41
C GLY A 133 -4.94 5.48 16.84
N TYR A 134 -4.97 6.79 17.05
CA TYR A 134 -3.88 7.71 16.77
C TYR A 134 -2.89 7.65 17.94
N LYS A 135 -1.68 7.18 17.66
CA LYS A 135 -0.63 7.10 18.66
C LYS A 135 0.03 8.45 18.87
N PHE A 136 -0.12 8.99 20.08
CA PHE A 136 0.57 10.19 20.55
C PHE A 136 1.75 9.83 21.46
N TRP A 137 2.40 8.72 21.17
CA TRP A 137 3.61 8.28 21.82
C TRP A 137 4.42 7.43 20.84
N HIS A 138 5.73 7.40 21.02
CA HIS A 138 6.62 6.50 20.30
C HIS A 138 7.59 5.84 21.27
N ARG A 139 8.24 4.77 20.79
CA ARG A 139 9.28 4.05 21.53
C ARG A 139 10.40 3.69 20.56
N GLU A 140 11.61 4.13 20.86
CA GLU A 140 12.78 3.83 20.02
C GLU A 140 13.22 2.37 20.20
N LYS A 141 13.27 1.86 21.43
CA LYS A 141 13.62 0.46 21.74
C LYS A 141 12.68 -0.16 22.75
N LYS A 142 12.44 -1.47 22.61
CA LYS A 142 11.50 -2.24 23.45
C LYS A 142 11.74 -2.14 24.97
N SER A 143 12.97 -1.90 25.40
CA SER A 143 13.34 -1.77 26.82
C SER A 143 13.23 -0.35 27.38
N GLU A 144 12.96 0.65 26.53
CA GLU A 144 12.94 2.05 26.91
C GLU A 144 11.49 2.51 27.22
N PRO A 145 11.34 3.50 28.13
CA PRO A 145 10.02 4.10 28.38
C PRO A 145 9.48 4.74 27.10
N VAL A 146 8.16 4.80 26.98
CA VAL A 146 7.55 5.52 25.85
C VAL A 146 7.76 7.02 26.02
N ILE A 147 7.96 7.70 24.89
CA ILE A 147 8.03 9.15 24.81
C ILE A 147 6.67 9.63 24.34
N ILE A 148 5.99 10.44 25.16
CA ILE A 148 4.67 11.00 24.84
C ILE A 148 4.85 12.27 24.03
N LEU A 149 4.17 12.36 22.89
CA LEU A 149 4.22 13.52 22.00
C LEU A 149 3.52 14.71 22.65
N GLY A 150 4.16 15.88 22.62
CA GLY A 150 3.61 17.12 23.19
C GLY A 150 3.55 17.13 24.72
N ASP A 151 4.21 16.18 25.41
CA ASP A 151 4.33 16.15 26.86
C ASP A 151 5.68 16.73 27.31
N PRO A 152 5.74 17.63 28.31
CA PRO A 152 4.61 18.19 29.04
C PRO A 152 3.91 19.34 28.28
N LYS A 153 4.53 19.93 27.25
CA LYS A 153 3.92 20.94 26.38
C LYS A 153 4.53 20.86 24.98
N PRO A 154 3.73 20.95 23.90
CA PRO A 154 4.26 20.93 22.54
C PRO A 154 5.06 22.21 22.21
N ASP A 155 6.22 22.05 21.60
CA ASP A 155 6.99 23.14 20.97
C ASP A 155 6.48 23.43 19.55
N VAL A 156 6.81 24.58 18.98
CA VAL A 156 6.54 24.94 17.58
C VAL A 156 7.18 23.94 16.60
N ASN A 157 8.26 23.27 17.02
CA ASN A 157 8.98 22.29 16.22
C ASN A 157 8.46 20.85 16.37
N ASP A 158 7.45 20.58 17.21
CA ASP A 158 6.86 19.24 17.38
C ASP A 158 5.99 18.85 16.18
N LYS A 159 6.65 18.66 15.03
CA LYS A 159 6.01 18.35 13.75
C LYS A 159 5.17 17.07 13.83
N GLU A 160 5.68 16.04 14.51
CA GLU A 160 4.98 14.76 14.65
C GLU A 160 3.66 14.94 15.41
N TYR A 161 3.68 15.65 16.54
CA TYR A 161 2.47 15.98 17.30
C TYR A 161 1.44 16.73 16.46
N TYR A 162 1.84 17.79 15.75
CA TYR A 162 0.91 18.55 14.90
C TYR A 162 0.43 17.77 13.69
N ASN A 163 1.26 16.89 13.12
CA ASN A 163 0.85 16.00 12.03
C ASN A 163 -0.25 15.04 12.50
N LYS A 164 -0.09 14.43 13.68
CA LYS A 164 -1.12 13.57 14.29
C LYS A 164 -2.40 14.34 14.59
N ILE A 165 -2.31 15.58 15.06
CA ILE A 165 -3.49 16.46 15.23
C ILE A 165 -4.18 16.74 13.90
N ASN A 166 -3.44 17.22 12.89
CA ASN A 166 -4.02 17.55 11.59
C ASN A 166 -4.71 16.33 10.97
N ARG A 167 -4.12 15.14 11.19
CA ARG A 167 -4.71 13.88 10.74
C ARG A 167 -6.01 13.55 11.47
N LEU A 168 -6.01 13.58 12.80
CA LEU A 168 -7.22 13.35 13.60
C LEU A 168 -8.34 14.34 13.21
N VAL A 169 -7.99 15.61 13.00
CA VAL A 169 -8.92 16.66 12.56
C VAL A 169 -9.52 16.32 11.21
N TYR A 170 -8.71 15.92 10.24
CA TYR A 170 -9.20 15.51 8.91
C TYR A 170 -10.22 14.39 9.01
N ASP A 171 -9.91 13.31 9.75
CA ASP A 171 -10.80 12.16 9.87
C ASP A 171 -12.09 12.49 10.64
N LEU A 172 -12.00 13.35 11.67
CA LEU A 172 -13.17 13.88 12.39
C LEU A 172 -14.07 14.72 11.46
N VAL A 173 -13.50 15.59 10.63
CA VAL A 173 -14.26 16.42 9.67
C VAL A 173 -14.97 15.54 8.64
N VAL A 174 -14.30 14.51 8.11
CA VAL A 174 -14.91 13.56 7.18
C VAL A 174 -16.12 12.87 7.82
N GLU A 175 -15.98 12.39 9.06
CA GLU A 175 -17.06 11.73 9.77
C GLU A 175 -18.23 12.68 10.08
N MET A 176 -17.93 13.90 10.55
CA MET A 176 -18.94 14.91 10.82
C MET A 176 -19.75 15.28 9.56
N LYS A 177 -19.10 15.43 8.39
CA LYS A 177 -19.78 15.66 7.10
C LYS A 177 -20.67 14.48 6.69
N ARG A 178 -20.22 13.25 6.94
CA ARG A 178 -21.01 12.02 6.70
C ARG A 178 -22.28 12.03 7.54
N LEU A 179 -22.16 12.33 8.84
CA LEU A 179 -23.29 12.41 9.77
C LEU A 179 -24.26 13.53 9.41
N GLN A 180 -23.78 14.69 8.95
CA GLN A 180 -24.64 15.75 8.42
C GLN A 180 -25.47 15.30 7.22
N THR A 181 -24.86 14.60 6.26
CA THR A 181 -25.53 14.15 5.04
C THR A 181 -26.67 13.17 5.36
N ILE A 182 -26.45 12.29 6.35
CA ILE A 182 -27.48 11.35 6.83
C ILE A 182 -28.63 12.09 7.51
N ASN A 183 -28.34 13.13 8.30
CA ASN A 183 -29.35 13.87 9.04
C ASN A 183 -30.22 14.82 8.19
N GLN A 184 -29.83 15.13 6.94
CA GLN A 184 -30.55 16.07 6.07
C GLN A 184 -31.60 15.43 5.14
N LYS A 185 -31.73 14.10 5.07
CA LYS A 185 -32.79 13.39 4.30
C LYS A 185 -33.71 12.61 5.25
N PRO A 186 -34.90 13.12 5.64
CA PRO A 186 -35.72 12.48 6.67
C PRO A 186 -36.70 11.39 6.21
N ASP A 187 -36.98 11.22 4.92
CA ASP A 187 -37.99 10.26 4.45
C ASP A 187 -37.66 9.78 3.02
N ASP A 188 -36.93 8.67 2.92
CA ASP A 188 -37.30 7.61 1.99
C ASP A 188 -36.59 6.32 2.41
N SER A 189 -37.35 5.23 2.48
CA SER A 189 -36.84 3.88 2.75
C SER A 189 -36.21 3.32 1.49
N SER A 190 -35.20 4.02 0.99
CA SER A 190 -34.22 3.58 0.00
C SER A 190 -33.26 4.75 -0.18
N ILE A 191 -31.96 4.47 -0.20
CA ILE A 191 -30.84 5.23 -0.79
C ILE A 191 -29.59 4.91 0.05
N HIS A 192 -29.00 3.77 -0.30
CA HIS A 192 -27.56 3.72 -0.50
C HIS A 192 -27.14 4.83 -1.48
N ALA A 193 -25.94 5.35 -1.26
CA ALA A 193 -25.21 6.34 -2.06
C ALA A 193 -25.47 7.81 -1.66
N ILE A 194 -24.46 8.61 -1.25
CA ILE A 194 -23.01 8.60 -1.54
C ILE A 194 -22.33 9.28 -0.32
N SER A 195 -21.22 8.84 0.29
CA SER A 195 -20.06 8.08 -0.21
C SER A 195 -20.09 6.59 0.16
N THR A 196 -20.97 5.84 -0.48
CA THR A 196 -20.57 4.49 -0.85
C THR A 196 -19.47 4.68 -1.90
N ILE A 197 -18.22 4.51 -1.49
CA ILE A 197 -17.38 3.48 -2.12
C ILE A 197 -18.37 2.43 -2.62
N SER A 198 -18.59 2.35 -3.94
CA SER A 198 -19.55 1.40 -4.49
C SER A 198 -19.31 0.04 -3.82
N ASP A 199 -20.35 -0.78 -3.61
CA ASP A 199 -20.15 -2.20 -3.26
C ASP A 199 -19.25 -2.93 -4.30
N ASP A 200 -18.95 -2.26 -5.42
CA ASP A 200 -18.06 -2.64 -6.50
C ASP A 200 -16.64 -2.02 -6.44
N SER A 201 -16.35 -1.14 -5.46
CA SER A 201 -15.03 -0.52 -5.33
C SER A 201 -14.07 -1.56 -4.77
N PRO A 202 -12.93 -1.79 -5.44
CA PRO A 202 -12.09 -2.92 -5.10
C PRO A 202 -11.43 -2.68 -3.73
N ALA A 203 -11.46 -3.73 -2.90
CA ALA A 203 -10.94 -3.67 -1.55
C ALA A 203 -9.56 -4.32 -1.44
N VAL A 204 -8.72 -3.78 -0.57
CA VAL A 204 -7.37 -4.27 -0.26
C VAL A 204 -7.28 -4.47 1.25
N PHE A 205 -6.77 -5.62 1.68
CA PHE A 205 -6.51 -5.88 3.09
C PHE A 205 -5.08 -5.45 3.43
N MET A 206 -4.95 -4.52 4.37
CA MET A 206 -3.68 -3.96 4.81
C MET A 206 -3.37 -4.42 6.22
N ALA A 207 -2.25 -5.12 6.36
CA ALA A 207 -1.77 -5.72 7.60
C ALA A 207 -1.63 -4.68 8.71
N GLU A 208 -1.89 -5.06 9.96
CA GLU A 208 -1.63 -4.20 11.11
C GLU A 208 -0.12 -3.90 11.20
N PRO A 209 0.29 -2.62 11.21
CA PRO A 209 1.70 -2.23 11.20
C PRO A 209 2.36 -2.44 12.55
N THR A 210 3.69 -2.48 12.56
CA THR A 210 4.50 -2.28 13.76
C THR A 210 4.74 -0.80 14.00
N ASP A 211 5.12 -0.43 15.23
CA ASP A 211 5.20 0.97 15.66
C ASP A 211 6.19 1.79 14.81
N ASP A 212 7.30 1.18 14.43
CA ASP A 212 8.39 1.76 13.65
C ASP A 212 8.05 2.08 12.19
N VAL A 213 6.95 1.52 11.66
CA VAL A 213 6.49 1.78 10.28
C VAL A 213 5.08 2.32 10.22
N HIS A 214 4.53 2.73 11.36
CA HIS A 214 3.14 3.18 11.43
C HIS A 214 2.88 4.42 10.55
N GLU A 215 3.82 5.37 10.49
CA GLU A 215 3.70 6.55 9.62
C GLU A 215 3.69 6.19 8.12
N ILE A 216 4.60 5.30 7.71
CA ILE A 216 4.70 4.81 6.33
C ILE A 216 3.41 4.08 5.93
N TRP A 217 2.88 3.29 6.86
CA TRP A 217 1.63 2.57 6.71
C TRP A 217 0.43 3.51 6.59
N GLU A 218 0.36 4.57 7.40
CA GLU A 218 -0.70 5.59 7.34
C GLU A 218 -0.67 6.34 6.00
N ASP A 219 0.51 6.78 5.54
CA ASP A 219 0.67 7.47 4.26
C ASP A 219 0.21 6.60 3.08
N LEU A 220 0.58 5.32 3.09
CA LEU A 220 0.13 4.37 2.07
C LEU A 220 -1.39 4.16 2.12
N GLN A 221 -1.97 3.99 3.31
CA GLN A 221 -3.42 3.85 3.46
C GLN A 221 -4.16 5.04 2.83
N ASP A 222 -3.69 6.26 3.09
CA ASP A 222 -4.28 7.48 2.53
C ASP A 222 -4.16 7.56 1.02
N LYS A 223 -2.98 7.23 0.50
CA LYS A 223 -2.74 7.21 -0.94
C LYS A 223 -3.68 6.22 -1.64
N LEU A 224 -3.88 5.03 -1.08
CA LEU A 224 -4.82 4.04 -1.63
C LEU A 224 -6.28 4.52 -1.56
N LYS A 225 -6.70 5.10 -0.43
CA LYS A 225 -8.04 5.68 -0.28
C LYS A 225 -8.32 6.79 -1.31
N ARG A 226 -7.33 7.66 -1.59
CA ARG A 226 -7.46 8.73 -2.61
C ARG A 226 -7.64 8.20 -4.02
N GLU A 227 -7.08 7.03 -4.33
CA GLU A 227 -7.27 6.36 -5.63
C GLU A 227 -8.62 5.62 -5.72
N GLY A 228 -9.47 5.68 -4.69
CA GLY A 228 -10.78 5.01 -4.67
C GLY A 228 -10.74 3.55 -4.25
N ILE A 229 -9.63 3.09 -3.64
CA ILE A 229 -9.49 1.72 -3.11
C ILE A 229 -10.01 1.66 -1.66
N THR A 230 -10.82 0.64 -1.36
CA THR A 230 -11.28 0.39 0.01
C THR A 230 -10.19 -0.31 0.80
N VAL A 231 -9.60 0.38 1.79
CA VAL A 231 -8.59 -0.24 2.65
C VAL A 231 -9.25 -0.90 3.87
N LEU A 232 -9.24 -2.22 3.90
CA LEU A 232 -9.66 -3.03 5.04
C LEU A 232 -8.46 -3.20 5.98
N THR A 233 -8.64 -2.92 7.26
CA THR A 233 -7.61 -3.15 8.28
C THR A 233 -8.28 -3.30 9.64
N ASP A 234 -7.72 -4.16 10.49
CA ASP A 234 -8.20 -4.41 11.84
C ASP A 234 -7.02 -4.62 12.77
N ARG A 235 -7.27 -4.37 14.06
CA ARG A 235 -6.33 -4.68 15.13
C ARG A 235 -6.42 -6.15 15.48
N LEU A 236 -5.28 -6.84 15.61
CA LEU A 236 -5.26 -8.27 15.86
C LEU A 236 -5.35 -8.62 17.34
N PRO A 237 -6.23 -9.55 17.74
CA PRO A 237 -6.33 -10.00 19.11
C PRO A 237 -5.14 -10.93 19.45
N ILE A 238 -4.03 -10.36 19.93
CA ILE A 238 -2.77 -11.09 20.20
C ILE A 238 -2.87 -12.26 21.20
N HIS A 239 -3.99 -12.42 21.90
CA HIS A 239 -4.21 -13.47 22.90
C HIS A 239 -4.84 -14.75 22.34
N SER A 240 -5.36 -14.71 21.11
CA SER A 240 -6.07 -15.84 20.49
C SER A 240 -5.66 -15.98 19.03
N SER A 241 -4.86 -17.00 18.75
CA SER A 241 -4.42 -17.34 17.39
C SER A 241 -5.59 -17.72 16.49
N LYS A 242 -6.62 -18.35 17.06
CA LYS A 242 -7.85 -18.74 16.34
C LYS A 242 -8.65 -17.52 15.89
N GLU A 243 -8.93 -16.58 16.81
CA GLU A 243 -9.64 -15.34 16.47
C GLU A 243 -8.85 -14.49 15.46
N CYS A 244 -7.53 -14.37 15.63
CA CYS A 244 -6.68 -13.71 14.65
C CYS A 244 -6.80 -14.36 13.27
N SER A 245 -6.78 -15.69 13.21
CA SER A 245 -6.86 -16.43 11.94
C SER A 245 -8.20 -16.21 11.25
N GLU A 246 -9.30 -16.31 11.99
CA GLU A 246 -10.66 -16.10 11.47
C GLU A 246 -10.84 -14.67 10.95
N LEU A 247 -10.33 -13.68 11.70
CA LEU A 247 -10.37 -12.27 11.29
C LEU A 247 -9.59 -12.02 10.01
N ILE A 248 -8.34 -12.50 9.92
CA ILE A 248 -7.50 -12.33 8.73
C ILE A 248 -8.13 -13.04 7.53
N GLN A 249 -8.61 -14.28 7.69
CA GLN A 249 -9.27 -15.02 6.61
C GLN A 249 -10.53 -14.30 6.10
N LYS A 250 -11.32 -13.74 7.02
CA LYS A 250 -12.48 -12.92 6.66
C LYS A 250 -12.08 -11.70 5.84
N ARG A 251 -11.02 -10.97 6.22
CA ARG A 251 -10.57 -9.79 5.45
C ARG A 251 -9.93 -10.14 4.13
N VAL A 252 -9.12 -11.20 4.09
CA VAL A 252 -8.52 -11.72 2.87
C VAL A 252 -9.61 -12.09 1.85
N SER A 253 -10.66 -12.79 2.27
CA SER A 253 -11.78 -13.16 1.37
C SER A 253 -12.60 -11.95 0.87
N GLN A 254 -12.54 -10.82 1.56
CA GLN A 254 -13.20 -9.56 1.17
C GLN A 254 -12.28 -8.64 0.35
N SER A 255 -11.06 -9.06 0.03
CA SER A 255 -10.04 -8.21 -0.60
C SER A 255 -9.44 -8.85 -1.85
N LYS A 256 -8.92 -8.02 -2.76
CA LYS A 256 -8.20 -8.48 -3.96
C LYS A 256 -6.74 -8.81 -3.70
N CYS A 257 -6.08 -8.07 -2.81
CA CYS A 257 -4.71 -8.31 -2.41
C CYS A 257 -4.46 -8.04 -0.93
N PHE A 258 -3.37 -8.62 -0.43
CA PHE A 258 -2.83 -8.37 0.90
C PHE A 258 -1.61 -7.46 0.81
N VAL A 259 -1.59 -6.40 1.60
CA VAL A 259 -0.51 -5.40 1.63
C VAL A 259 0.08 -5.34 3.02
N GLN A 260 1.40 -5.41 3.12
CA GLN A 260 2.12 -5.37 4.39
C GLN A 260 3.32 -4.43 4.32
N VAL A 261 3.44 -3.53 5.30
CA VAL A 261 4.64 -2.70 5.48
C VAL A 261 5.50 -3.33 6.55
N LEU A 262 6.79 -3.52 6.26
CA LEU A 262 7.75 -4.23 7.11
C LEU A 262 8.84 -3.29 7.64
N GLY A 263 9.02 -3.30 8.96
CA GLY A 263 10.01 -2.50 9.67
C GLY A 263 11.18 -3.30 10.23
N ALA A 264 11.95 -2.67 11.10
CA ALA A 264 12.97 -3.31 11.91
C ALA A 264 12.37 -4.22 12.99
N LEU A 265 11.17 -3.91 13.46
CA LEU A 265 10.52 -4.66 14.52
C LEU A 265 9.63 -5.78 13.95
N PRO A 266 9.68 -7.01 14.52
CA PRO A 266 8.77 -8.09 14.14
C PRO A 266 7.35 -7.87 14.69
N GLY A 267 7.17 -6.99 15.67
CA GLY A 267 5.90 -6.72 16.33
C GLY A 267 5.58 -7.63 17.53
N ALA A 268 4.40 -7.40 18.14
CA ALA A 268 3.89 -8.19 19.26
C ALA A 268 3.70 -9.66 18.86
N LYS A 269 3.86 -10.59 19.82
CA LYS A 269 3.71 -12.02 19.57
C LYS A 269 2.30 -12.49 19.89
N ILE A 270 1.65 -13.15 18.94
CA ILE A 270 0.37 -13.82 19.12
C ILE A 270 0.60 -15.08 19.96
N GLU A 271 -0.13 -15.21 21.07
CA GLU A 271 0.03 -16.25 22.09
C GLU A 271 1.48 -16.40 22.59
N LYS A 272 2.27 -15.31 22.55
CA LYS A 272 3.71 -15.30 22.86
C LYS A 272 4.58 -16.19 21.97
N GLN A 273 4.04 -16.77 20.90
CA GLN A 273 4.74 -17.68 20.00
C GLN A 273 5.26 -16.93 18.77
N THR A 274 4.34 -16.56 17.86
CA THR A 274 4.66 -16.03 16.53
C THR A 274 4.44 -14.53 16.49
N ALA A 275 5.37 -13.79 15.88
CA ALA A 275 5.21 -12.35 15.72
C ALA A 275 4.03 -12.02 14.79
N LYS A 276 3.29 -10.94 15.08
CA LYS A 276 2.08 -10.55 14.35
C LYS A 276 2.31 -10.32 12.86
N THR A 277 3.50 -9.85 12.48
CA THR A 277 3.88 -9.64 11.07
C THR A 277 3.97 -10.96 10.31
N ILE A 278 4.68 -11.94 10.88
CA ILE A 278 4.84 -13.29 10.32
C ILE A 278 3.50 -14.01 10.27
N PHE A 279 2.71 -13.93 11.34
CA PHE A 279 1.42 -14.61 11.42
C PHE A 279 0.42 -14.12 10.36
N GLN A 280 0.35 -12.81 10.13
CA GLN A 280 -0.48 -12.23 9.07
C GLN A 280 -0.05 -12.70 7.68
N TYR A 281 1.26 -12.69 7.42
CA TYR A 281 1.83 -13.18 6.17
C TYR A 281 1.51 -14.65 5.94
N ASP A 282 1.72 -15.52 6.93
CA ASP A 282 1.49 -16.96 6.81
C ASP A 282 0.03 -17.30 6.46
N ILE A 283 -0.92 -16.57 7.04
CA ILE A 283 -2.35 -16.79 6.74
C ILE A 283 -2.70 -16.26 5.35
N ALA A 284 -2.22 -15.08 4.98
CA ALA A 284 -2.44 -14.53 3.64
C ALA A 284 -1.82 -15.45 2.57
N ALA A 285 -0.61 -15.94 2.79
CA ALA A 285 0.08 -16.86 1.89
C ALA A 285 -0.68 -18.19 1.75
N LYS A 286 -1.20 -18.75 2.86
CA LYS A 286 -2.04 -19.96 2.83
C LYS A 286 -3.35 -19.76 2.09
N ALA A 287 -3.90 -18.54 2.09
CA ALA A 287 -5.11 -18.21 1.35
C ALA A 287 -4.86 -18.02 -0.16
N GLY A 288 -3.60 -17.96 -0.61
CA GLY A 288 -3.24 -17.81 -2.02
C GLY A 288 -3.58 -16.44 -2.62
N ILE A 289 -3.84 -15.43 -1.80
CA ILE A 289 -4.08 -14.06 -2.26
C ILE A 289 -2.75 -13.43 -2.72
N LYS A 290 -2.80 -12.50 -3.68
CA LYS A 290 -1.58 -11.78 -4.08
C LYS A 290 -1.08 -10.92 -2.92
N ILE A 291 0.20 -11.06 -2.57
CA ILE A 291 0.86 -10.35 -1.49
C ILE A 291 1.78 -9.25 -2.06
N PHE A 292 1.75 -8.08 -1.41
CA PHE A 292 2.67 -6.97 -1.64
C PHE A 292 3.32 -6.58 -0.31
N GLN A 293 4.66 -6.68 -0.23
CA GLN A 293 5.42 -6.28 0.96
C GLN A 293 6.33 -5.09 0.66
N LEU A 294 6.22 -4.03 1.46
CA LEU A 294 7.07 -2.84 1.38
C LEU A 294 8.02 -2.79 2.59
N PRO A 295 9.34 -2.94 2.40
CA PRO A 295 10.29 -2.70 3.48
C PRO A 295 10.45 -1.20 3.75
N ALA A 296 10.72 -0.83 5.00
CA ALA A 296 11.05 0.55 5.34
C ALA A 296 12.32 1.03 4.59
N PRO A 297 12.35 2.27 4.06
CA PRO A 297 13.41 2.73 3.15
C PRO A 297 14.84 2.65 3.69
N GLU A 298 15.02 2.79 5.01
CA GLU A 298 16.34 2.81 5.67
C GLU A 298 16.63 1.51 6.42
N LEU A 299 15.85 0.45 6.18
CA LEU A 299 16.00 -0.80 6.90
C LEU A 299 17.25 -1.56 6.48
N ASN A 300 18.11 -1.86 7.44
CA ASN A 300 19.22 -2.78 7.25
C ASN A 300 18.81 -4.21 7.62
N VAL A 301 18.52 -5.03 6.61
CA VAL A 301 18.09 -6.43 6.77
C VAL A 301 19.15 -7.30 7.47
N ASP A 302 20.43 -6.94 7.39
CA ASP A 302 21.52 -7.69 8.02
C ASP A 302 21.57 -7.52 9.54
N GLN A 303 21.00 -6.44 10.06
CA GLN A 303 20.92 -6.18 11.50
C GLN A 303 19.76 -6.93 12.17
N LEU A 304 18.87 -7.56 11.40
CA LEU A 304 17.76 -8.34 11.94
C LEU A 304 18.26 -9.67 12.53
N THR A 305 18.03 -9.85 13.82
CA THR A 305 18.49 -11.05 14.57
C THR A 305 17.50 -12.21 14.53
N ILE A 306 16.25 -11.97 14.13
CA ILE A 306 15.17 -12.95 14.22
C ILE A 306 15.00 -13.64 12.86
N GLU A 307 15.56 -14.84 12.74
CA GLU A 307 15.58 -15.63 11.49
C GLU A 307 14.19 -15.81 10.84
N PRO A 308 13.11 -16.19 11.56
CA PRO A 308 11.78 -16.30 10.95
C PRO A 308 11.23 -14.99 10.38
N TYR A 309 11.64 -13.85 10.96
CA TYR A 309 11.23 -12.53 10.47
C TYR A 309 12.09 -12.11 9.27
N LYS A 310 13.38 -12.42 9.30
CA LYS A 310 14.31 -12.15 8.19
C LYS A 310 13.89 -12.87 6.91
N ALA A 311 13.28 -14.06 7.02
CA ALA A 311 12.75 -14.81 5.88
C ALA A 311 11.72 -14.01 5.04
N LEU A 312 10.92 -13.13 5.67
CA LEU A 312 9.95 -12.27 4.96
C LEU A 312 10.65 -11.33 3.96
N PHE A 313 11.90 -10.94 4.22
CA PHE A 313 12.66 -10.04 3.35
C PHE A 313 13.35 -10.75 2.17
N THR A 314 13.26 -12.08 2.12
CA THR A 314 13.87 -12.90 1.06
C THR A 314 12.84 -13.48 0.10
N GLY A 315 11.55 -13.25 0.33
CA GLY A 315 10.46 -13.72 -0.51
C GLY A 315 10.31 -12.96 -1.83
N ASN A 316 9.57 -13.53 -2.78
CA ASN A 316 9.28 -12.87 -4.07
C ASN A 316 8.23 -11.74 -3.95
N ASP A 317 7.57 -11.61 -2.79
CA ASP A 317 6.53 -10.62 -2.56
C ASP A 317 7.06 -9.28 -2.02
N ILE A 318 8.37 -9.22 -1.70
CA ILE A 318 9.02 -7.98 -1.26
C ILE A 318 9.36 -7.07 -2.45
N MET A 319 8.98 -5.81 -2.31
CA MET A 319 9.22 -4.76 -3.29
C MET A 319 10.03 -3.64 -2.66
N PRO A 320 11.38 -3.69 -2.70
CA PRO A 320 12.25 -2.65 -2.18
C PRO A 320 12.30 -1.45 -3.15
N ILE A 321 11.14 -0.85 -3.39
CA ILE A 321 10.90 0.28 -4.29
C ILE A 321 10.35 1.45 -3.48
N HIS A 322 10.34 2.64 -4.09
CA HIS A 322 9.77 3.81 -3.45
C HIS A 322 8.24 3.73 -3.35
N MET A 323 7.67 4.40 -2.35
CA MET A 323 6.24 4.39 -2.03
C MET A 323 5.32 4.64 -3.24
N GLU A 324 5.65 5.59 -4.11
CA GLU A 324 4.82 5.90 -5.29
C GLU A 324 4.82 4.77 -6.32
N GLU A 325 5.94 4.08 -6.49
CA GLU A 325 6.03 2.92 -7.37
C GLU A 325 5.28 1.73 -6.77
N PHE A 326 5.42 1.52 -5.45
CA PHE A 326 4.69 0.49 -4.73
C PHE A 326 3.17 0.66 -4.81
N LYS A 327 2.70 1.89 -4.58
CA LYS A 327 1.30 2.27 -4.76
C LYS A 327 0.84 1.97 -6.19
N ARG A 328 1.64 2.32 -7.21
CA ARG A 328 1.32 2.05 -8.62
C ARG A 328 1.10 0.56 -8.85
N GLU A 329 1.99 -0.31 -8.37
CA GLU A 329 1.86 -1.77 -8.52
C GLU A 329 0.57 -2.31 -7.87
N ILE A 330 0.20 -1.81 -6.68
CA ILE A 330 -1.07 -2.16 -6.04
C ILE A 330 -2.25 -1.69 -6.89
N CYS A 331 -2.24 -0.44 -7.36
CA CYS A 331 -3.32 0.10 -8.18
C CYS A 331 -3.48 -0.67 -9.48
N LEU A 332 -2.39 -1.03 -10.15
CA LEU A 332 -2.40 -1.89 -11.34
C LEU A 332 -3.10 -3.21 -11.02
N HIS A 333 -2.67 -3.92 -9.98
CA HIS A 333 -3.29 -5.20 -9.63
C HIS A 333 -4.78 -5.10 -9.22
N VAL A 334 -5.17 -3.99 -8.61
CA VAL A 334 -6.52 -3.78 -8.05
C VAL A 334 -7.52 -3.33 -9.12
N PHE A 335 -7.10 -2.46 -10.03
CA PHE A 335 -7.95 -1.88 -11.07
C PHE A 335 -7.83 -2.57 -12.42
N GLU A 336 -6.69 -3.20 -12.73
CA GLU A 336 -6.65 -4.08 -13.87
C GLU A 336 -7.60 -5.26 -13.58
N PRO A 337 -8.48 -5.65 -14.53
CA PRO A 337 -9.14 -6.93 -14.42
C PRO A 337 -8.05 -7.97 -14.21
N PRO A 338 -8.29 -9.02 -13.39
CA PRO A 338 -7.29 -10.07 -13.23
C PRO A 338 -6.87 -10.42 -14.64
N VAL A 339 -5.57 -10.20 -14.94
CA VAL A 339 -4.96 -10.85 -16.08
C VAL A 339 -5.21 -12.29 -15.73
N SER A 340 -6.31 -12.83 -16.27
CA SER A 340 -6.49 -14.24 -16.36
C SER A 340 -5.12 -14.63 -16.86
N GLN A 341 -4.43 -15.51 -16.14
CA GLN A 341 -3.60 -16.44 -16.86
C GLN A 341 -4.58 -17.03 -17.85
N SER A 342 -4.65 -16.39 -19.01
CA SER A 342 -5.44 -16.84 -20.09
C SER A 342 -4.77 -18.18 -20.31
N ASP A 343 -5.49 -19.26 -20.05
CA ASP A 343 -5.73 -20.17 -21.15
C ASP A 343 -5.73 -19.31 -22.39
N SER A 344 -4.57 -19.34 -23.06
CA SER A 344 -4.23 -18.56 -24.24
C SER A 344 -5.51 -18.13 -24.93
N CYS A 345 -5.74 -16.83 -25.15
CA CYS A 345 -6.60 -16.53 -26.28
C CYS A 345 -5.91 -17.21 -27.46
N CYS A 346 -6.47 -18.33 -27.92
CA CYS A 346 -5.94 -19.15 -29.01
C CYS A 346 -5.90 -18.37 -30.34
N CYS A 347 -6.22 -17.07 -30.28
CA CYS A 347 -6.22 -16.11 -31.36
C CYS A 347 -4.89 -15.34 -31.52
N LEU A 348 -4.11 -15.13 -30.44
CA LEU A 348 -2.92 -14.25 -30.44
C LEU A 348 -1.71 -14.81 -29.65
N SER A 349 -1.75 -16.06 -29.16
CA SER A 349 -0.65 -16.69 -28.40
C SER A 349 0.55 -17.11 -29.26
N GLY A 350 0.98 -16.25 -30.18
CA GLY A 350 2.17 -16.45 -30.99
C GLY A 350 3.38 -15.83 -30.30
N GLU A 351 4.52 -16.52 -30.34
CA GLU A 351 5.78 -15.96 -29.84
C GLU A 351 6.16 -14.75 -30.70
N LEU A 352 6.52 -13.64 -30.05
CA LEU A 352 6.82 -12.38 -30.74
C LEU A 352 8.33 -12.19 -30.89
N ILE A 353 8.78 -12.02 -32.14
CA ILE A 353 10.20 -11.80 -32.45
C ILE A 353 10.44 -10.35 -32.84
N PHE A 354 11.38 -9.70 -32.18
CA PHE A 354 11.83 -8.38 -32.54
C PHE A 354 12.95 -8.46 -33.58
N LEU A 355 12.71 -7.90 -34.77
CA LEU A 355 13.69 -7.75 -35.84
C LEU A 355 14.31 -6.36 -35.75
N ASN A 356 15.46 -6.26 -35.11
CA ASN A 356 16.17 -5.00 -34.95
C ASN A 356 17.04 -4.73 -36.19
N ALA A 357 16.50 -3.97 -37.14
CA ALA A 357 17.20 -3.52 -38.33
C ALA A 357 17.31 -2.00 -38.37
N SER A 358 18.45 -1.50 -38.85
CA SER A 358 18.60 -0.09 -39.22
C SER A 358 17.88 0.19 -40.54
N GLU A 359 17.72 1.47 -40.88
CA GLU A 359 17.10 1.91 -42.14
C GLU A 359 17.79 1.33 -43.38
N VAL A 360 19.12 1.19 -43.33
CA VAL A 360 19.93 0.66 -44.44
C VAL A 360 19.67 -0.82 -44.69
N ASP A 361 19.34 -1.59 -43.65
CA ASP A 361 19.24 -3.05 -43.68
C ASP A 361 17.79 -3.57 -43.61
N GLU A 362 16.81 -2.67 -43.62
CA GLU A 362 15.40 -3.06 -43.53
C GLU A 362 14.97 -3.99 -44.65
N TYR A 363 15.53 -3.84 -45.86
CA TYR A 363 15.20 -4.70 -46.99
C TYR A 363 15.46 -6.19 -46.70
N LEU A 364 16.46 -6.50 -45.86
CA LEU A 364 16.80 -7.87 -45.42
C LEU A 364 15.75 -8.48 -44.49
N THR A 365 14.94 -7.65 -43.83
CA THR A 365 13.89 -8.13 -42.92
C THR A 365 12.75 -8.82 -43.67
N THR A 366 12.50 -8.45 -44.93
CA THR A 366 11.39 -8.98 -45.74
C THR A 366 11.42 -10.50 -45.85
N ASP A 367 12.59 -11.07 -46.14
CA ASP A 367 12.78 -12.51 -46.29
C ASP A 367 12.65 -13.24 -44.95
N ILE A 368 13.18 -12.63 -43.88
CA ILE A 368 13.06 -13.14 -42.51
C ILE A 368 11.58 -13.19 -42.09
N ILE A 369 10.84 -12.10 -42.31
CA ILE A 369 9.41 -11.99 -42.01
C ILE A 369 8.61 -13.09 -42.72
N LYS A 370 8.95 -13.40 -43.97
CA LYS A 370 8.29 -14.48 -44.73
C LYS A 370 8.49 -15.85 -44.06
N ILE A 371 9.69 -16.14 -43.56
CA ILE A 371 9.96 -17.37 -42.80
C ILE A 371 9.18 -17.37 -41.49
N LEU A 372 9.20 -16.26 -40.73
CA LEU A 372 8.51 -16.17 -39.45
C LEU A 372 7.00 -16.39 -39.60
N LYS A 373 6.38 -15.76 -40.59
CA LYS A 373 4.96 -15.94 -40.93
C LYS A 373 4.63 -17.39 -41.31
N THR A 374 5.50 -18.05 -42.08
CA THR A 374 5.30 -19.45 -42.48
C THR A 374 5.34 -20.40 -41.27
N ASN A 375 6.06 -20.04 -40.21
CA ASN A 375 6.17 -20.81 -38.96
C ASN A 375 5.17 -20.37 -37.88
N GLY A 376 4.24 -19.46 -38.20
CA GLY A 376 3.22 -18.98 -37.26
C GLY A 376 3.74 -18.05 -36.17
N LEU A 377 4.90 -17.43 -36.37
CA LEU A 377 5.55 -16.53 -35.40
C LEU A 377 5.20 -15.06 -35.69
N GLY A 378 5.01 -14.28 -34.62
CA GLY A 378 4.83 -12.83 -34.70
C GLY A 378 6.16 -12.12 -34.96
N HIS A 379 6.13 -10.96 -35.61
CA HIS A 379 7.30 -10.12 -35.82
C HIS A 379 6.98 -8.65 -35.50
N SER A 380 7.97 -7.93 -34.96
CA SER A 380 7.93 -6.48 -34.78
C SER A 380 9.22 -5.84 -35.33
N LEU A 381 9.10 -4.58 -35.76
CA LEU A 381 10.16 -3.75 -36.32
C LEU A 381 10.30 -2.45 -35.51
N PRO A 382 11.48 -1.82 -35.46
CA PRO A 382 11.67 -0.55 -34.76
C PRO A 382 10.84 0.58 -35.41
N ILE A 383 10.30 1.48 -34.58
CA ILE A 383 9.65 2.69 -35.07
C ILE A 383 10.70 3.69 -35.57
N LYS A 384 10.33 4.43 -36.61
CA LYS A 384 11.22 5.37 -37.31
C LYS A 384 10.78 6.83 -37.22
N CYS A 385 9.49 7.05 -36.96
CA CYS A 385 8.91 8.38 -36.85
C CYS A 385 8.64 8.68 -35.37
N GLY A 386 9.31 9.69 -34.84
CA GLY A 386 9.18 10.11 -33.44
C GLY A 386 10.37 10.94 -33.00
N SER A 387 10.31 11.48 -31.79
CA SER A 387 11.48 12.09 -31.16
C SER A 387 12.54 11.03 -30.83
N SER A 388 13.79 11.43 -30.62
CA SER A 388 14.86 10.51 -30.20
C SER A 388 14.54 9.79 -28.88
N LYS A 389 13.67 10.39 -28.06
CA LYS A 389 13.16 9.78 -26.82
C LYS A 389 12.18 8.65 -27.13
N ASP A 390 11.22 8.88 -28.03
CA ASP A 390 10.20 7.89 -28.40
C ASP A 390 10.83 6.65 -29.05
N ILE A 391 11.82 6.84 -29.93
CA ILE A 391 12.56 5.74 -30.58
C ILE A 391 13.26 4.88 -29.52
N ARG A 392 13.84 5.51 -28.50
CA ARG A 392 14.52 4.80 -27.41
C ARG A 392 13.55 4.05 -26.51
N GLU A 393 12.45 4.68 -26.11
CA GLU A 393 11.44 4.04 -25.27
C GLU A 393 10.79 2.84 -25.98
N ASN A 394 10.50 2.96 -27.27
CA ASN A 394 9.99 1.87 -28.09
C ASN A 394 11.01 0.72 -28.26
N LEU A 395 12.29 1.05 -28.44
CA LEU A 395 13.35 0.03 -28.47
C LEU A 395 13.45 -0.70 -27.13
N GLU A 396 13.45 0.03 -26.01
CA GLU A 396 13.49 -0.56 -24.67
C GLU A 396 12.25 -1.43 -24.40
N MET A 397 11.07 -1.03 -24.88
CA MET A 397 9.84 -1.81 -24.80
C MET A 397 9.96 -3.15 -25.54
N HIS A 398 10.38 -3.14 -26.80
CA HIS A 398 10.56 -4.37 -27.57
C HIS A 398 11.62 -5.30 -26.97
N LEU A 399 12.72 -4.74 -26.46
CA LEU A 399 13.76 -5.51 -25.80
C LEU A 399 13.31 -6.11 -24.46
N LYS A 400 12.23 -5.59 -23.84
CA LYS A 400 11.63 -6.14 -22.61
C LYS A 400 10.60 -7.24 -22.90
N GLU A 401 9.68 -6.97 -23.83
CA GLU A 401 8.47 -7.78 -24.02
C GLU A 401 8.62 -8.91 -25.06
N CYS A 402 9.52 -8.80 -26.06
CA CYS A 402 9.60 -9.81 -27.12
C CYS A 402 10.30 -11.10 -26.65
N ASP A 403 9.81 -12.27 -27.09
CA ASP A 403 10.33 -13.60 -26.75
C ASP A 403 11.66 -13.95 -27.43
N GLY A 404 11.84 -13.43 -28.64
CA GLY A 404 13.04 -13.61 -29.46
C GLY A 404 13.54 -12.29 -30.02
N ILE A 405 14.85 -12.16 -30.17
CA ILE A 405 15.48 -10.97 -30.76
C ILE A 405 16.40 -11.43 -31.89
N VAL A 406 16.26 -10.80 -33.06
CA VAL A 406 17.17 -10.94 -34.19
C VAL A 406 17.74 -9.56 -34.51
N ILE A 407 19.06 -9.41 -34.39
CA ILE A 407 19.76 -8.20 -34.82
C ILE A 407 20.19 -8.41 -36.26
N VAL A 408 19.73 -7.54 -37.15
CA VAL A 408 20.09 -7.58 -38.58
C VAL A 408 21.39 -6.82 -38.76
N TYR A 409 22.42 -7.55 -39.16
CA TYR A 409 23.73 -7.03 -39.51
C TYR A 409 23.94 -7.22 -41.01
N GLY A 410 23.67 -6.19 -41.80
CA GLY A 410 23.91 -6.11 -43.25
C GLY A 410 25.02 -5.10 -43.56
N ALA A 411 24.65 -3.96 -44.12
CA ALA A 411 25.51 -2.83 -44.46
C ALA A 411 25.71 -1.81 -43.32
N VAL A 412 25.11 -2.04 -42.14
CA VAL A 412 25.38 -1.23 -40.93
C VAL A 412 26.81 -1.40 -40.41
N SER A 413 27.29 -0.44 -39.62
CA SER A 413 28.61 -0.52 -39.01
C SER A 413 28.69 -1.60 -37.92
N GLN A 414 29.86 -2.20 -37.76
CA GLN A 414 30.15 -3.16 -36.68
C GLN A 414 29.83 -2.57 -35.30
N GLN A 415 30.16 -1.29 -35.09
CA GLN A 415 29.89 -0.55 -33.85
C GLN A 415 28.40 -0.48 -33.53
N TRP A 416 27.55 -0.31 -34.54
CA TRP A 416 26.10 -0.27 -34.34
C TRP A 416 25.59 -1.63 -33.84
N ALA A 417 26.00 -2.72 -34.48
CA ALA A 417 25.59 -4.08 -34.09
C ALA A 417 26.07 -4.43 -32.66
N GLN A 418 27.31 -4.06 -32.31
CA GLN A 418 27.83 -4.22 -30.95
C GLN A 418 27.03 -3.40 -29.93
N ALA A 419 26.68 -2.16 -30.25
CA ALA A 419 25.86 -1.31 -29.39
C ALA A 419 24.49 -1.94 -29.10
N GLN A 420 23.84 -2.53 -30.11
CA GLN A 420 22.56 -3.25 -29.92
C GLN A 420 22.71 -4.48 -29.01
N LEU A 421 23.78 -5.27 -29.17
CA LEU A 421 24.06 -6.41 -28.29
C LEU A 421 24.31 -5.98 -26.84
N PHE A 422 25.04 -4.87 -26.62
CA PHE A 422 25.20 -4.31 -25.28
C PHE A 422 23.88 -3.84 -24.66
N GLN A 423 22.98 -3.26 -25.45
CA GLN A 423 21.64 -2.91 -24.95
C GLN A 423 20.83 -4.14 -24.55
N CYS A 424 20.85 -5.20 -25.35
CA CYS A 424 20.22 -6.48 -25.02
C CYS A 424 20.76 -7.03 -23.68
N ARG A 425 22.08 -6.95 -23.46
CA ARG A 425 22.71 -7.37 -22.20
C ARG A 425 22.28 -6.52 -21.01
N LYS A 426 22.17 -5.20 -21.17
CA LYS A 426 21.73 -4.27 -20.10
C LYS A 426 20.29 -4.52 -19.68
N ILE A 427 19.41 -4.80 -20.64
CA ILE A 427 17.97 -4.97 -20.41
C ILE A 427 17.64 -6.38 -19.92
N ARG A 428 18.54 -7.36 -20.06
CA ARG A 428 18.34 -8.76 -19.63
C ARG A 428 17.83 -8.90 -18.19
N ASN A 429 18.31 -8.07 -17.26
CA ASN A 429 17.89 -8.11 -15.85
C ASN A 429 16.57 -7.37 -15.56
N LYS A 430 16.02 -6.65 -16.55
CA LYS A 430 14.76 -5.87 -16.45
C LYS A 430 13.58 -6.55 -17.16
N ARG A 431 13.75 -7.80 -17.60
CA ARG A 431 12.72 -8.56 -18.32
C ARG A 431 11.90 -9.38 -17.35
N ASN A 432 10.58 -9.41 -17.56
CA ASN A 432 9.65 -10.23 -16.77
C ASN A 432 9.79 -11.73 -17.09
N HIS A 433 10.20 -12.07 -18.32
CA HIS A 433 10.47 -13.44 -18.75
C HIS A 433 11.83 -13.56 -19.47
N PRO A 434 12.53 -14.70 -19.30
CA PRO A 434 13.82 -14.92 -19.94
C PRO A 434 13.66 -14.96 -21.47
N LEU A 435 14.61 -14.36 -22.18
CA LEU A 435 14.68 -14.41 -23.63
C LEU A 435 14.87 -15.85 -24.11
N LYS A 436 14.02 -16.33 -25.02
CA LYS A 436 14.06 -17.71 -25.54
C LYS A 436 15.22 -17.89 -26.52
N ALA A 437 15.37 -16.94 -27.44
CA ALA A 437 16.44 -16.96 -28.43
C ALA A 437 16.96 -15.55 -28.75
N LEU A 438 18.28 -15.44 -28.87
CA LEU A 438 18.97 -14.27 -29.41
C LEU A 438 19.74 -14.71 -30.65
N ALA A 439 19.52 -14.05 -31.78
CA ALA A 439 20.30 -14.27 -32.98
C ALA A 439 20.84 -12.97 -33.57
N VAL A 440 21.95 -13.09 -34.28
CA VAL A 440 22.45 -12.07 -35.19
C VAL A 440 22.34 -12.65 -36.60
N TYR A 441 21.60 -11.95 -37.46
CA TYR A 441 21.53 -12.25 -38.88
C TYR A 441 22.64 -11.51 -39.60
N ASP A 442 23.64 -12.25 -40.07
CA ASP A 442 24.78 -11.73 -40.82
C ASP A 442 24.48 -11.80 -42.33
N GLY A 443 23.76 -10.80 -42.84
CA GLY A 443 23.30 -10.71 -44.23
C GLY A 443 24.31 -10.05 -45.17
N PRO A 444 24.00 -9.89 -46.47
CA PRO A 444 24.85 -9.17 -47.43
C PRO A 444 25.12 -7.71 -47.00
N PRO A 445 26.24 -7.08 -47.41
CA PRO A 445 27.24 -7.54 -48.38
C PRO A 445 28.24 -8.56 -47.84
N GLU A 446 28.92 -9.28 -48.74
CA GLU A 446 29.89 -10.33 -48.39
C GLU A 446 31.19 -9.76 -47.81
N GLU A 447 31.67 -8.65 -48.37
CA GLU A 447 32.82 -7.90 -47.87
C GLU A 447 32.39 -6.91 -46.78
N LYS A 448 32.48 -7.35 -45.52
CA LYS A 448 32.31 -6.52 -44.33
C LYS A 448 33.00 -7.11 -43.12
N GLU A 449 33.21 -6.28 -42.11
CA GLU A 449 33.88 -6.65 -40.86
C GLU A 449 33.10 -7.73 -40.10
N ASN A 450 33.82 -8.69 -39.51
CA ASN A 450 33.20 -9.73 -38.68
C ASN A 450 32.67 -9.13 -37.37
N LEU A 451 31.51 -9.56 -36.92
CA LEU A 451 31.02 -9.22 -35.59
C LEU A 451 31.83 -10.02 -34.55
N GLU A 452 32.91 -9.44 -34.04
CA GLU A 452 33.81 -10.04 -33.04
C GLU A 452 33.20 -9.99 -31.61
N MET A 453 31.91 -10.28 -31.48
CA MET A 453 31.19 -10.24 -30.22
C MET A 453 30.21 -11.41 -30.13
N GLY A 454 30.32 -12.20 -29.06
CA GLY A 454 29.40 -13.29 -28.75
C GLY A 454 28.79 -13.14 -27.37
N LEU A 455 27.48 -13.38 -27.24
CA LEU A 455 26.79 -13.49 -25.96
C LEU A 455 26.42 -14.95 -25.66
N PRO A 456 26.28 -15.35 -24.38
CA PRO A 456 25.78 -16.67 -24.03
C PRO A 456 24.41 -16.92 -24.68
N ASN A 457 24.24 -18.10 -25.29
CA ASN A 457 23.03 -18.51 -26.03
C ASN A 457 22.72 -17.71 -27.32
N MET A 458 23.63 -16.84 -27.77
CA MET A 458 23.52 -16.13 -29.05
C MET A 458 23.78 -17.07 -30.22
N LEU A 459 22.93 -16.99 -31.25
CA LEU A 459 23.08 -17.72 -32.51
C LEU A 459 23.58 -16.77 -33.61
N MET A 460 24.55 -17.22 -34.39
CA MET A 460 24.99 -16.52 -35.60
C MET A 460 24.33 -17.18 -36.81
N ILE A 461 23.56 -16.41 -37.58
CA ILE A 461 22.92 -16.86 -38.81
C ILE A 461 23.71 -16.26 -39.97
N ASN A 462 24.56 -17.08 -40.61
CA ASN A 462 25.49 -16.60 -41.63
C ASN A 462 24.86 -16.67 -43.02
N CYS A 463 24.53 -15.53 -43.61
CA CYS A 463 23.87 -15.42 -44.92
C CYS A 463 24.48 -14.29 -45.78
N ARG A 464 25.81 -14.12 -45.72
CA ARG A 464 26.55 -13.04 -46.38
C ARG A 464 26.44 -12.99 -47.91
N SER A 465 26.35 -14.15 -48.56
CA SER A 465 26.25 -14.25 -50.02
C SER A 465 24.80 -14.23 -50.50
N ARG A 466 23.91 -14.97 -49.83
CA ARG A 466 22.48 -15.03 -50.15
C ARG A 466 21.68 -15.49 -48.93
N PHE A 467 20.44 -15.02 -48.81
CA PHE A 467 19.50 -15.51 -47.81
C PHE A 467 19.25 -17.02 -47.97
N GLN A 468 19.54 -17.80 -46.92
CA GLN A 468 19.32 -19.24 -46.87
C GLN A 468 18.34 -19.59 -45.73
N PRO A 469 17.13 -20.08 -46.05
CA PRO A 469 16.14 -20.46 -45.04
C PRO A 469 16.59 -21.56 -44.08
N SER A 470 17.54 -22.42 -44.49
CA SER A 470 18.11 -23.50 -43.68
C SER A 470 18.85 -22.98 -42.44
N GLU A 471 19.54 -21.86 -42.56
CA GLU A 471 20.36 -21.27 -41.49
C GLU A 471 19.51 -20.68 -40.35
N PHE A 472 18.22 -20.42 -40.61
CA PHE A 472 17.27 -19.95 -39.58
C PHE A 472 16.69 -21.09 -38.72
N GLN A 473 16.84 -22.35 -39.14
CA GLN A 473 16.26 -23.50 -38.43
C GLN A 473 16.70 -23.64 -36.96
N PRO A 474 17.98 -23.42 -36.59
CA PRO A 474 18.40 -23.47 -35.19
C PRO A 474 17.70 -22.43 -34.31
N PHE A 475 17.42 -21.25 -34.86
CA PHE A 475 16.70 -20.19 -34.16
C PHE A 475 15.22 -20.55 -34.00
N LEU A 476 14.57 -21.03 -35.07
CA LEU A 476 13.17 -21.46 -35.02
C LEU A 476 12.95 -22.61 -34.02
N ARG A 477 13.88 -23.57 -33.97
CA ARG A 477 13.83 -24.67 -33.01
C ARG A 477 13.91 -24.18 -31.56
N LYS A 478 14.82 -23.24 -31.25
CA LYS A 478 14.91 -22.64 -29.90
C LYS A 478 13.66 -21.86 -29.52
N MET A 479 13.00 -21.22 -30.47
CA MET A 479 11.72 -20.54 -30.23
C MET A 479 10.64 -21.58 -29.88
N GLN A 480 10.52 -22.66 -30.65
CA GLN A 480 9.51 -23.71 -30.46
C GLN A 480 9.76 -24.67 -29.28
N GLU A 481 10.95 -24.67 -28.69
CA GLU A 481 11.28 -25.47 -27.50
C GLU A 481 10.46 -24.99 -26.28
N ARG A 482 9.30 -25.61 -26.05
CA ARG A 482 8.53 -25.42 -24.81
C ARG A 482 9.39 -25.80 -23.61
N ARG A 483 9.76 -24.84 -22.78
CA ARG A 483 10.24 -25.13 -21.42
C ARG A 483 9.11 -25.80 -20.67
N VAL A 484 9.20 -27.12 -20.53
CA VAL A 484 8.48 -27.84 -19.49
C VAL A 484 9.11 -27.39 -18.17
N SER A 485 8.41 -26.55 -17.43
CA SER A 485 8.72 -26.21 -16.04
C SER A 485 7.42 -26.12 -15.29
#